data_AF-A0A1P8LUW8-F1
#
_entry.id   AF-A0A1P8LUW8-F1
#
_cell.length_a   1.000
_cell.length_b   1.000
_cell.length_c   1.000
_cell.angle_alpha   90.00
_cell.angle_beta   90.00
_cell.angle_gamma   90.00
#
_symmetry.space_group_name_H-M   'P 1'
#
loop_
_entity.id
_entity.type
_entity.pdbx_description
1 polymer ?
#
loop_
_entity_poly.entity_id
_entity_poly.type
_entity_poly.pdbx_seq_one_letter_code
_entity_poly.pdbx_strand_id
1 'polypeptide(L)'
;MGAKKYVVELSEEDRNTLEWFISTGERKSEDNTRARILLKADDGLTDSEISEHVGCHPKTVANTREAYCDRGLAAIHRRKPDREYDVKMDGHAEAHLIRLACSEPPEGHARWTLHLLADELVTLDEIDFESISHETVRQRLKKHPETASL
;
A
#
# COMPACT_ATOMS: atom_id res chain seq x y z
N MET A 1 -14.08 30.64 17.39
CA MET A 1 -13.99 29.21 17.01
C MET A 1 -14.76 29.04 15.72
N GLY A 2 -14.07 28.68 14.63
CA GLY A 2 -14.74 28.40 13.36
C GLY A 2 -15.55 27.11 13.46
N ALA A 3 -16.68 27.03 12.76
CA ALA A 3 -17.49 25.82 12.71
C ALA A 3 -16.67 24.64 12.19
N LYS A 4 -16.81 23.46 12.81
CA LYS A 4 -16.18 22.23 12.33
C LYS A 4 -16.74 21.91 10.95
N LYS A 5 -15.88 21.85 9.93
CA LYS A 5 -16.29 21.56 8.53
C LYS A 5 -16.88 20.15 8.35
N TYR A 6 -16.39 19.19 9.12
CA TYR A 6 -16.83 17.80 9.09
C TYR A 6 -17.46 17.47 10.44
N VAL A 7 -18.70 16.99 10.47
CA VAL A 7 -19.37 16.55 11.70
C VAL A 7 -19.60 15.06 11.55
N VAL A 8 -19.30 14.29 12.60
CA VAL A 8 -19.51 12.84 12.61
C VAL A 8 -20.84 12.62 13.31
N GLU A 9 -21.77 12.04 12.56
CA GLU A 9 -23.07 11.58 13.06
C GLU A 9 -23.15 10.11 12.63
N LEU A 10 -22.98 9.20 13.57
CA LEU A 10 -23.03 7.76 13.30
C LEU A 10 -24.48 7.29 13.26
N SER A 11 -24.79 6.44 12.28
CA SER A 11 -26.01 5.64 12.36
C SER A 11 -25.89 4.63 13.51
N GLU A 12 -27.03 4.12 14.00
CA GLU A 12 -27.03 3.04 14.99
C GLU A 12 -26.26 1.80 14.48
N GLU A 13 -26.37 1.50 13.19
CA GLU A 13 -25.65 0.41 12.53
C GLU A 13 -24.13 0.63 12.54
N ASP A 14 -23.68 1.85 12.20
CA ASP A 14 -22.26 2.21 12.20
C ASP A 14 -21.69 2.19 13.62
N ARG A 15 -22.43 2.73 14.59
CA ARG A 15 -22.04 2.74 16.00
C ARG A 15 -21.86 1.31 16.52
N ASN A 16 -22.86 0.45 16.33
CA ASN A 16 -22.78 -0.97 16.72
C ASN A 16 -21.61 -1.68 16.05
N THR A 17 -21.37 -1.40 14.76
CA THR A 17 -20.25 -1.98 14.01
C THR A 17 -18.90 -1.56 14.60
N LEU A 18 -18.73 -0.28 14.95
CA LEU A 18 -17.49 0.22 15.55
C LEU A 18 -17.27 -0.34 16.97
N GLU A 19 -18.32 -0.45 17.78
CA GLU A 19 -18.24 -1.04 19.11
C GLU A 19 -17.86 -2.53 19.05
N TRP A 20 -18.53 -3.29 18.18
CA TRP A 20 -18.16 -4.67 17.91
C TRP A 20 -16.72 -4.78 17.41
N PHE A 21 -16.32 -3.93 16.47
CA PHE A 21 -14.97 -3.90 15.90
C PHE A 21 -13.89 -3.72 16.97
N ILE A 22 -14.11 -2.81 17.93
CA ILE A 22 -13.18 -2.58 19.04
C ILE A 22 -13.14 -3.76 20.00
N SER A 23 -14.29 -4.41 20.24
CA SER A 23 -14.41 -5.52 21.20
C SER A 23 -13.62 -6.77 20.79
N THR A 24 -13.45 -7.02 19.48
CA THR A 24 -12.77 -8.23 18.99
C THR A 24 -11.26 -8.19 19.21
N GLY A 25 -10.62 -7.02 19.35
CA GLY A 25 -9.22 -6.88 19.75
C GLY A 25 -8.14 -7.36 18.75
N GLU A 26 -8.50 -8.10 17.71
CA GLU A 26 -7.56 -8.74 16.76
C GLU A 26 -7.04 -7.83 15.63
N ARG A 27 -7.36 -6.53 15.64
CA ARG A 27 -7.10 -5.61 14.53
C ARG A 27 -5.89 -4.70 14.78
N LYS A 28 -5.36 -4.11 13.71
CA LYS A 28 -4.25 -3.14 13.78
C LYS A 28 -4.59 -2.02 14.76
N SER A 29 -3.64 -1.67 15.62
CA SER A 29 -3.80 -0.62 16.65
C SER A 29 -4.36 0.68 16.07
N GLU A 30 -3.86 1.10 14.90
CA GLU A 30 -4.31 2.32 14.22
C GLU A 30 -5.80 2.30 13.81
N ASP A 31 -6.32 1.15 13.39
CA ASP A 31 -7.72 1.03 12.97
C ASP A 31 -8.64 1.11 14.21
N ASN A 32 -8.22 0.53 15.34
CA ASN A 32 -8.89 0.68 16.63
C ASN A 32 -8.85 2.13 17.13
N THR A 33 -7.73 2.84 16.95
CA THR A 33 -7.62 4.26 17.25
C THR A 33 -8.64 5.06 16.43
N ARG A 34 -8.75 4.83 15.12
CA ARG A 34 -9.72 5.54 14.27
C ARG A 34 -11.16 5.22 14.66
N ALA A 35 -11.49 3.97 14.99
CA ALA A 35 -12.81 3.60 15.48
C ALA A 35 -13.18 4.33 16.79
N ARG A 36 -12.25 4.38 17.75
CA ARG A 36 -12.45 5.12 19.02
C ARG A 36 -12.63 6.63 18.80
N ILE A 37 -11.88 7.20 17.86
CA ILE A 37 -12.03 8.62 17.47
C ILE A 37 -13.45 8.88 16.98
N LEU A 38 -14.00 8.02 16.11
CA LEU A 38 -15.34 8.21 15.55
C LEU A 38 -16.43 8.11 16.61
N LEU A 39 -16.38 7.09 17.49
CA LEU A 39 -17.33 6.96 18.60
C LEU A 39 -17.30 8.17 19.53
N LYS A 40 -16.10 8.67 19.87
CA LYS A 40 -15.97 9.85 20.73
C LYS A 40 -16.37 11.15 20.04
N ALA A 41 -16.19 11.24 18.73
CA ALA A 41 -16.67 12.37 17.94
C ALA A 41 -18.20 12.40 17.89
N ASP A 42 -18.84 11.23 17.77
CA ASP A 42 -20.30 11.06 17.83
C ASP A 42 -20.86 11.35 19.23
N ASP A 43 -20.13 11.00 20.29
CA ASP A 43 -20.44 11.39 21.67
C ASP A 43 -20.32 12.93 21.91
N GLY A 44 -19.94 13.71 20.88
CA GLY A 44 -19.92 15.17 20.92
C GLY A 44 -18.64 15.82 21.45
N LEU A 45 -17.58 15.03 21.69
CA LEU A 45 -16.34 15.56 22.25
C LEU A 45 -15.60 16.48 21.26
N THR A 46 -14.83 17.42 21.81
CA THR A 46 -13.94 18.26 21.01
C THR A 46 -12.72 17.47 20.51
N ASP A 47 -12.12 17.95 19.42
CA ASP A 47 -10.97 17.24 18.82
C ASP A 47 -9.79 17.16 19.81
N SER A 48 -9.65 18.15 20.71
CA SER A 48 -8.66 18.14 21.80
C SER A 48 -8.96 17.06 22.83
N GLU A 49 -10.20 16.99 23.34
CA GLU A 49 -10.60 15.95 24.31
C GLU A 49 -10.42 14.55 23.72
N ILE A 50 -10.82 14.33 22.47
CA ILE A 50 -10.63 13.06 21.76
C ILE A 50 -9.13 12.75 21.64
N SER A 51 -8.31 13.75 21.30
CA SER A 51 -6.85 13.61 21.17
C SER A 51 -6.24 13.10 22.48
N GLU A 52 -6.64 13.69 23.62
CA GLU A 52 -6.18 13.32 24.95
C GLU A 52 -6.68 11.94 25.37
N HIS A 53 -7.97 11.65 25.17
CA HIS A 53 -8.58 10.35 25.51
C HIS A 53 -7.96 9.19 24.74
N VAL A 54 -7.67 9.39 23.45
CA VAL A 54 -7.18 8.34 22.56
C VAL A 54 -5.65 8.28 22.52
N GLY A 55 -4.96 9.33 22.97
CA GLY A 55 -3.50 9.42 22.93
C GLY A 55 -2.95 9.60 21.51
N CYS A 56 -3.62 10.43 20.70
CA CYS A 56 -3.18 10.73 19.33
C CYS A 56 -2.95 12.24 19.15
N HIS A 57 -2.53 12.65 17.96
CA HIS A 57 -2.40 14.08 17.62
C HIS A 57 -3.76 14.63 17.16
N PRO A 58 -4.13 15.91 17.44
CA PRO A 58 -5.44 16.46 17.06
C PRO A 58 -5.71 16.39 15.55
N LYS A 59 -4.65 16.48 14.75
CA LYS A 59 -4.72 16.30 13.28
C LYS A 59 -5.21 14.90 12.87
N THR A 60 -4.88 13.86 13.64
CA THR A 60 -5.40 12.49 13.39
C THR A 60 -6.90 12.45 13.61
N VAL A 61 -7.41 13.15 14.63
CA VAL A 61 -8.84 13.28 14.90
C VAL A 61 -9.55 13.97 13.74
N ALA A 62 -9.04 15.12 13.30
CA ALA A 62 -9.58 15.88 12.18
C ALA A 62 -9.58 15.07 10.87
N ASN A 63 -8.47 14.40 10.54
CA ASN A 63 -8.36 13.57 9.34
C ASN A 63 -9.30 12.36 9.37
N THR A 64 -9.50 11.76 10.55
CA THR A 64 -10.40 10.60 10.70
C THR A 64 -11.85 11.02 10.52
N ARG A 65 -12.24 12.18 11.08
CA ARG A 65 -13.57 12.79 10.88
C ARG A 65 -13.81 13.11 9.40
N GLU A 66 -12.86 13.77 8.75
CA GLU A 66 -12.93 14.05 7.31
C GLU A 66 -13.08 12.76 6.48
N ALA A 67 -12.27 11.75 6.78
CA ALA A 67 -12.34 10.47 6.09
C ALA A 67 -13.69 9.75 6.28
N TYR A 68 -14.31 9.85 7.46
CA TYR A 68 -15.64 9.27 7.68
C TYR A 68 -16.72 9.99 6.87
N CYS A 69 -16.69 11.33 6.80
CA CYS A 69 -17.62 12.07 5.95
C CYS A 69 -17.46 11.76 4.46
N ASP A 70 -16.26 11.40 3.99
CA ASP A 70 -15.99 11.05 2.59
C ASP A 70 -16.38 9.60 2.24
N ARG A 71 -16.08 8.64 3.12
CA ARG A 71 -16.15 7.19 2.79
C ARG A 71 -16.79 6.31 3.87
N GLY A 72 -17.48 6.88 4.85
CA GLY A 72 -18.18 6.17 5.92
C GLY A 72 -17.25 5.27 6.74
N LEU A 73 -17.73 4.08 7.15
CA LEU A 73 -16.95 3.11 7.94
C LEU A 73 -15.62 2.70 7.31
N ALA A 74 -15.45 2.80 5.98
CA ALA A 74 -14.15 2.54 5.36
C ALA A 74 -13.04 3.46 5.92
N ALA A 75 -13.41 4.59 6.54
CA ALA A 75 -12.53 5.52 7.24
C ALA A 75 -11.61 4.87 8.28
N ILE A 76 -12.06 3.79 8.93
CA ILE A 76 -11.26 3.09 9.95
C ILE A 76 -10.01 2.47 9.34
N HIS A 77 -10.04 2.09 8.07
CA HIS A 77 -8.93 1.47 7.38
C HIS A 77 -8.09 2.50 6.62
N ARG A 78 -6.78 2.26 6.58
CA ARG A 78 -5.87 3.07 5.76
C ARG A 78 -6.28 2.99 4.29
N ARG A 79 -6.52 4.15 3.66
CA ARG A 79 -6.72 4.23 2.20
C ARG A 79 -5.47 3.72 1.49
N LYS A 80 -5.64 2.81 0.52
CA LYS A 80 -4.55 2.42 -0.36
C LYS A 80 -4.14 3.65 -1.18
N PRO A 81 -2.83 3.92 -1.34
CA PRO A 81 -2.39 5.04 -2.15
C PRO A 81 -2.93 4.89 -3.58
N ASP A 82 -3.57 5.94 -4.07
CA ASP A 82 -4.09 6.07 -5.44
C ASP A 82 -2.95 6.48 -6.36
N ARG A 83 -1.94 5.61 -6.46
CA ARG A 83 -0.78 5.84 -7.32
C ARG A 83 -0.66 4.68 -8.28
N GLU A 84 -0.85 4.98 -9.56
CA GLU A 84 -0.53 4.08 -10.64
C GLU A 84 0.96 4.25 -10.94
N TYR A 85 1.70 3.16 -10.81
CA TYR A 85 3.11 3.14 -11.19
C TYR A 85 3.20 2.75 -12.65
N ASP A 86 3.93 3.54 -13.43
CA ASP A 86 4.30 3.16 -14.78
C ASP A 86 5.18 1.91 -14.71
N VAL A 87 4.71 0.84 -15.32
CA VAL A 87 5.36 -0.46 -15.23
C VAL A 87 6.40 -0.54 -16.34
N LYS A 88 7.66 -0.22 -16.01
CA LYS A 88 8.78 -0.29 -16.97
C LYS A 88 8.96 -1.64 -17.68
N MET A 89 8.42 -2.74 -17.16
CA MET A 89 8.56 -4.07 -17.76
C MET A 89 7.19 -4.73 -17.79
N ASP A 90 6.62 -4.82 -18.99
CA ASP A 90 5.33 -5.44 -19.23
C ASP A 90 5.42 -6.99 -19.15
N GLY A 91 4.29 -7.68 -19.34
CA GLY A 91 4.23 -9.13 -19.24
C GLY A 91 5.06 -9.87 -20.30
N HIS A 92 5.19 -9.31 -21.51
CA HIS A 92 6.01 -9.85 -22.58
C HIS A 92 7.50 -9.79 -22.23
N ALA A 93 7.97 -8.61 -21.83
CA ALA A 93 9.35 -8.45 -21.38
C ALA A 93 9.68 -9.30 -20.13
N GLU A 94 8.72 -9.48 -19.23
CA GLU A 94 8.88 -10.36 -18.07
C GLU A 94 9.01 -11.84 -18.45
N ALA A 95 8.21 -12.32 -19.40
CA ALA A 95 8.34 -13.68 -19.92
C ALA A 95 9.70 -13.90 -20.60
N HIS A 96 10.19 -12.90 -21.34
CA HIS A 96 11.49 -12.97 -21.99
C HIS A 96 12.63 -13.01 -20.96
N LEU A 97 12.57 -12.18 -19.93
CA LEU A 97 13.54 -12.21 -18.82
C LEU A 97 13.60 -13.61 -18.16
N ILE A 98 12.46 -14.24 -17.89
CA ILE A 98 12.42 -15.58 -17.28
C ILE A 98 13.06 -16.60 -18.22
N ARG A 99 12.73 -16.55 -19.52
CA ARG A 99 13.34 -17.44 -20.52
C ARG A 99 14.86 -17.29 -20.56
N LEU A 100 15.35 -16.05 -20.58
CA LEU A 100 16.78 -15.73 -20.60
C LEU A 100 17.47 -16.21 -19.33
N ALA A 101 16.89 -15.95 -18.15
CA ALA A 101 17.43 -16.42 -16.88
C ALA A 101 17.51 -17.95 -16.78
N CYS A 102 16.63 -18.68 -17.46
CA CYS A 102 16.64 -20.14 -17.52
C CYS A 102 17.57 -20.71 -18.61
N SER A 103 18.17 -19.89 -19.47
CA SER A 103 19.07 -20.35 -20.53
C SER A 103 20.53 -20.38 -20.09
N GLU A 104 21.41 -20.91 -20.94
CA GLU A 104 22.84 -20.82 -20.73
C GLU A 104 23.32 -19.36 -20.81
N PRO A 105 24.26 -18.95 -19.94
CA PRO A 105 24.85 -17.61 -19.98
C PRO A 105 25.71 -17.42 -21.24
N PRO A 106 25.91 -16.18 -21.69
CA PRO A 106 26.73 -15.89 -22.86
C PRO A 106 28.19 -16.27 -22.65
N GLU A 107 28.91 -16.48 -23.75
CA GLU A 107 30.31 -16.89 -23.74
C GLU A 107 31.17 -15.97 -22.87
N GLY A 108 32.04 -16.57 -22.06
CA GLY A 108 32.88 -15.83 -21.11
C GLY A 108 32.25 -15.58 -19.74
N HIS A 109 30.98 -15.97 -19.53
CA HIS A 109 30.31 -15.89 -18.23
C HIS A 109 29.93 -17.27 -17.68
N ALA A 110 30.23 -17.52 -16.41
CA ALA A 110 29.89 -18.79 -15.74
C ALA A 110 28.41 -18.90 -15.34
N ARG A 111 27.69 -17.76 -15.26
CA ARG A 111 26.29 -17.67 -14.87
C ARG A 111 25.68 -16.34 -15.27
N TRP A 112 24.35 -16.27 -15.30
CA TRP A 112 23.63 -15.01 -15.38
C TRP A 112 23.83 -14.18 -14.11
N THR A 113 24.24 -12.93 -14.28
CA THR A 113 24.18 -11.93 -13.21
C THR A 113 23.04 -10.96 -13.50
N LEU A 114 22.52 -10.30 -12.47
CA LEU A 114 21.43 -9.32 -12.64
C LEU A 114 21.81 -8.16 -13.58
N HIS A 115 23.09 -7.76 -13.59
CA HIS A 115 23.60 -6.75 -14.53
C HIS A 115 23.66 -7.30 -15.95
N LEU A 116 24.11 -8.55 -16.12
CA LEU A 116 24.19 -9.18 -17.44
C LEU A 116 22.80 -9.39 -18.05
N LEU A 117 21.81 -9.79 -17.24
CA LEU A 117 20.41 -9.88 -17.67
C LEU A 117 19.82 -8.52 -18.00
N ALA A 118 20.19 -7.46 -17.26
CA ALA A 118 19.73 -6.11 -17.56
C ALA A 118 20.32 -5.58 -18.88
N ASP A 119 21.60 -5.83 -19.13
CA ASP A 119 22.28 -5.45 -20.36
C ASP A 119 21.68 -6.19 -21.56
N GLU A 120 21.52 -7.52 -21.46
CA GLU A 120 20.90 -8.33 -22.52
C GLU A 120 19.43 -7.96 -22.78
N LEU A 121 18.66 -7.56 -21.76
CA LEU A 121 17.30 -7.09 -21.98
C LEU A 121 17.23 -5.77 -22.76
N VAL A 122 18.27 -4.95 -22.72
CA VAL A 122 18.36 -3.69 -23.48
C VAL A 122 18.84 -3.93 -24.91
N THR A 123 19.63 -4.99 -25.16
CA THR A 123 20.12 -5.33 -26.51
C THR A 123 19.07 -6.03 -27.38
N LEU A 124 18.02 -6.58 -26.78
CA LEU A 124 16.93 -7.25 -27.49
C LEU A 124 16.01 -6.24 -28.19
N ASP A 125 16.01 -6.26 -29.54
CA ASP A 125 15.15 -5.43 -30.40
C ASP A 125 13.64 -5.66 -30.17
N GLU A 126 13.28 -6.82 -29.60
CA GLU A 126 11.91 -7.20 -29.27
C GLU A 126 11.35 -6.47 -28.03
N ILE A 127 12.19 -5.74 -27.27
CA ILE A 127 11.80 -5.03 -26.06
C ILE A 127 12.37 -3.61 -26.05
N ASP A 128 11.48 -2.61 -26.12
CA ASP A 128 11.85 -1.19 -26.22
C ASP A 128 12.27 -0.63 -24.84
N PHE A 129 13.50 -0.93 -24.41
CA PHE A 129 14.11 -0.37 -23.20
C PHE A 129 15.28 0.56 -23.53
N GLU A 130 15.15 1.86 -23.22
CA GLU A 130 16.30 2.78 -23.22
C GLU A 130 17.29 2.43 -22.11
N SER A 131 16.78 1.96 -20.96
CA SER A 131 17.57 1.39 -19.87
C SER A 131 16.71 0.60 -18.88
N ILE A 132 17.24 -0.53 -18.40
CA ILE A 132 16.65 -1.28 -17.29
C ILE A 132 17.67 -1.44 -16.16
N SER A 133 17.22 -1.27 -14.91
CA SER A 133 18.07 -1.46 -13.74
C SER A 133 18.12 -2.92 -13.34
N HIS A 134 19.28 -3.40 -12.89
CA HIS A 134 19.43 -4.72 -12.26
C HIS A 134 18.47 -4.95 -11.09
N GLU A 135 18.04 -3.89 -10.38
CA GLU A 135 17.04 -4.00 -9.32
C GLU A 135 15.63 -4.28 -9.87
N THR A 136 15.29 -3.76 -11.06
CA THR A 136 14.04 -4.10 -11.76
C THR A 136 14.05 -5.58 -12.11
N VAL A 137 15.15 -6.09 -12.67
CA VAL A 137 15.36 -7.51 -12.98
C VAL A 137 15.20 -8.36 -11.71
N ARG A 138 15.87 -8.00 -10.62
CA ARG A 138 15.80 -8.71 -9.34
C ARG A 138 14.39 -8.77 -8.77
N GLN A 139 13.68 -7.65 -8.73
CA GLN A 139 12.32 -7.59 -8.20
C GLN A 139 11.36 -8.48 -8.99
N ARG A 140 11.63 -8.68 -10.27
CA ARG A 140 10.81 -9.46 -11.18
C ARG A 140 11.11 -10.95 -11.06
N LEU A 141 12.37 -11.35 -11.08
CA LEU A 141 12.77 -12.72 -10.78
C LEU A 141 12.34 -13.16 -9.38
N LYS A 142 12.34 -12.26 -8.38
CA LYS A 142 11.85 -12.59 -7.02
C LYS A 142 10.37 -13.01 -7.00
N LYS A 143 9.54 -12.57 -7.96
CA LYS A 143 8.14 -13.00 -8.06
C LYS A 143 7.99 -14.41 -8.64
N HIS A 144 9.04 -14.93 -9.27
CA HIS A 144 9.11 -16.22 -9.94
C HIS A 144 10.19 -17.09 -9.31
N PRO A 145 9.93 -17.69 -8.13
CA PRO A 145 10.94 -18.42 -7.38
C PRO A 145 11.46 -19.67 -8.12
N GLU A 146 10.74 -20.21 -9.11
CA GLU A 146 11.26 -21.26 -10.00
C GLU A 146 12.51 -20.84 -10.80
N THR A 147 12.77 -19.54 -10.94
CA THR A 147 13.94 -19.00 -11.64
C THR A 147 15.13 -18.76 -10.70
N ALA A 148 15.02 -19.08 -9.41
CA ALA A 148 16.00 -18.72 -8.38
C ALA A 148 17.27 -19.60 -8.31
N SER A 149 17.53 -20.42 -9.33
CA SER A 149 18.74 -21.27 -9.41
C SER A 149 19.94 -20.59 -10.10
N LEU A 150 19.93 -19.27 -10.26
CA LEU A 150 21.04 -18.45 -10.79
C LEU A 150 22.22 -18.26 -9.81
#